data_AF-A0A7J8NBP7-F1
#
_entry.id   AF-A0A7J8NBP7-F1
#
_cell.length_a   1.000
_cell.length_b   1.000
_cell.length_c   1.000
_cell.angle_alpha   90.00
_cell.angle_beta   90.00
_cell.angle_gamma   90.00
#
_symmetry.space_group_name_H-M   'P 1'
#
loop_
_entity.id
_entity.type
_entity.pdbx_description
1 polymer ?
#
loop_
_entity_poly.entity_id
_entity_poly.type
_entity_poly.pdbx_seq_one_letter_code
_entity_poly.pdbx_strand_id
1 'polypeptide(L)'
;MASSSKAISILFITIFFSSTLGLNISSTNSLSPNLTSIQSICQSTPYPDSCFDSLKLSISINISPDILTYLLQTLHTALSEATKLTNLFSNGGNSNDIVEKQRGTLQDCKELHETTLSILEKTVSSIKDEDSKKLADARVYLSAALTNKNTCLEGLDSALGPLKPVMVKSLIGTYKHVSNSLSMLPKLGKRHRNRRLSCRVLRGVDDEYDPREVVTVAVDGTGNFSTIGDAIRFAPNKSKERVMIYVREGVYEENVVIPSCKTNIVLIGDGSEVTFITGNRSIVDGWTTFRSATLAVSGERFLARDITIENRAGPEKHQAVSLRVSADLAAFYRCTINGYQDTLYVHSFRQFYRECNISGTIDYIFGNAAAVFQACNIISRMPMPGQFTVITAQSRDTLDQYTGISIQNCSILATNELYRNSNNVKSYLGRPWRLYSTAVFLKSYIDDFIDPNGWRKWSSDEGLDTLYYGEYNNYGPGSVTDDRVAWPGYHIMDYESAYDFAVSEFITGEAWLDSTWFPYDYGI
;
A
#
# COMPACT_ATOMS: atom_id res chain seq x y z
N MET A 1 57.54 28.03 -24.29
CA MET A 1 56.10 27.84 -24.54
C MET A 1 55.66 26.57 -23.84
N ALA A 2 55.04 26.68 -22.68
CA ALA A 2 54.33 25.59 -22.03
C ALA A 2 53.40 26.22 -20.99
N SER A 3 52.10 25.98 -21.09
CA SER A 3 51.12 26.37 -20.08
C SER A 3 50.67 25.10 -19.35
N SER A 4 50.66 25.18 -18.02
CA SER A 4 50.01 24.21 -17.14
C SER A 4 49.51 25.03 -15.96
N SER A 5 48.22 24.94 -15.64
CA SER A 5 47.66 25.53 -14.42
C SER A 5 46.96 24.44 -13.63
N LYS A 6 47.50 24.18 -12.44
CA LYS A 6 46.84 23.51 -11.31
C LYS A 6 46.71 24.54 -10.19
N ALA A 7 45.63 24.42 -9.43
CA ALA A 7 45.30 25.20 -8.25
C ALA A 7 46.31 25.02 -7.08
N ILE A 8 46.36 26.00 -6.15
CA ILE A 8 46.11 25.88 -4.69
C ILE A 8 46.58 27.14 -3.92
N SER A 9 45.71 27.60 -3.00
CA SER A 9 45.83 28.39 -1.74
C SER A 9 46.87 29.49 -1.52
N ILE A 10 46.44 30.57 -0.85
CA ILE A 10 47.00 31.05 0.42
C ILE A 10 45.96 31.90 1.19
N LEU A 11 45.92 31.65 2.49
CA LEU A 11 45.17 32.28 3.59
C LEU A 11 45.75 33.67 3.95
N PHE A 12 44.92 34.67 4.30
CA PHE A 12 45.32 35.71 5.26
C PHE A 12 44.11 36.29 6.01
N ILE A 13 44.24 36.27 7.34
CA ILE A 13 43.37 36.88 8.35
C ILE A 13 43.84 38.32 8.57
N THR A 14 42.92 39.29 8.66
CA THR A 14 43.08 40.47 9.53
C THR A 14 41.72 41.02 9.98
N ILE A 15 41.61 41.17 11.30
CA ILE A 15 40.53 41.82 12.03
C ILE A 15 40.83 43.33 12.09
N PHE A 16 39.85 44.18 11.80
CA PHE A 16 39.80 45.54 12.37
C PHE A 16 38.35 45.93 12.68
N PHE A 17 38.13 46.28 13.95
CA PHE A 17 36.94 46.91 14.48
C PHE A 17 36.85 48.36 13.99
N SER A 18 35.67 48.78 13.53
CA SER A 18 35.28 50.19 13.53
C SER A 18 33.78 50.30 13.80
N SER A 19 33.47 50.81 14.99
CA SER A 19 32.17 51.17 15.48
C SER A 19 31.73 52.53 14.93
N THR A 20 30.60 52.60 14.24
CA THR A 20 29.81 53.83 14.13
C THR A 20 28.32 53.50 14.22
N LEU A 21 27.66 54.24 15.11
CA LEU A 21 26.25 54.17 15.47
C LEU A 21 25.34 54.26 14.23
N GLY A 22 24.60 53.20 13.96
CA GLY A 22 23.36 53.22 13.21
C GLY A 22 22.20 53.00 14.16
N LEU A 23 21.23 53.92 14.16
CA LEU A 23 20.02 53.88 14.98
C LEU A 23 19.30 52.53 14.87
N ASN A 24 19.35 51.74 15.94
CA ASN A 24 18.49 50.58 16.14
C ASN A 24 17.03 51.03 16.26
N ILE A 25 16.29 50.97 15.16
CA ILE A 25 14.87 50.65 15.23
C ILE A 25 14.81 49.12 15.17
N SER A 26 15.20 48.49 16.27
CA SER A 26 14.86 47.10 16.52
C SER A 26 13.38 47.08 16.86
N SER A 27 12.51 46.96 15.85
CA SER A 27 11.19 46.40 16.09
C SER A 27 11.40 44.92 16.45
N THR A 28 11.75 44.65 17.71
CA THR A 28 11.61 43.32 18.29
C THR A 28 10.11 43.05 18.36
N ASN A 29 9.54 42.60 17.24
CA ASN A 29 8.27 41.91 17.26
C ASN A 29 8.53 40.62 18.05
N SER A 30 8.29 40.65 19.36
CA SER A 30 8.15 39.42 20.12
C SER A 30 7.03 38.64 19.45
N LEU A 31 7.38 37.55 18.75
CA LEU A 31 6.37 36.65 18.22
C LEU A 31 5.51 36.19 19.39
N SER A 32 4.18 36.27 19.24
CA SER A 32 3.25 35.77 20.25
C SER A 32 3.62 34.32 20.60
N PRO A 33 3.49 33.88 21.87
CA PRO A 33 3.89 32.54 22.31
C PRO A 33 3.24 31.40 21.48
N ASN A 34 2.02 31.61 20.99
CA ASN A 34 1.32 30.70 20.08
C ASN A 34 2.04 30.51 18.73
N LEU A 35 2.62 31.58 18.19
CA LEU A 35 3.33 31.56 16.91
C LEU A 35 4.66 30.79 17.01
N THR A 36 5.35 30.92 18.14
CA THR A 36 6.57 30.15 18.45
C THR A 36 6.26 28.65 18.63
N SER A 37 5.16 28.31 19.28
CA SER A 37 4.69 26.93 19.44
C SER A 37 4.35 26.27 18.10
N ILE A 38 3.59 26.96 17.23
CA ILE A 38 3.26 26.51 15.88
C ILE A 38 4.53 26.27 15.05
N GLN A 39 5.48 27.20 15.10
CA GLN A 39 6.75 27.07 14.37
C GLN A 39 7.55 25.85 14.83
N SER A 40 7.61 25.61 16.14
CA SER A 40 8.30 24.43 16.69
C SER A 40 7.65 23.11 16.26
N ILE A 41 6.32 23.01 16.28
CA ILE A 41 5.62 21.79 15.85
C ILE A 41 5.80 21.54 14.35
N CYS A 42 5.63 22.58 13.52
CA CYS A 42 5.73 22.46 12.07
C CYS A 42 7.13 22.13 11.56
N GLN A 43 8.20 22.50 12.29
CA GLN A 43 9.57 22.15 11.95
C GLN A 43 9.81 20.63 11.86
N SER A 44 9.05 19.84 12.61
CA SER A 44 9.14 18.37 12.60
C SER A 44 8.32 17.70 11.49
N THR A 45 7.55 18.47 10.71
CA THR A 45 6.69 17.93 9.65
C THR A 45 7.42 17.88 8.31
N PRO A 46 7.03 16.98 7.38
CA PRO A 46 7.63 16.89 6.04
C PRO A 46 7.52 18.18 5.21
N TYR A 47 6.49 19.00 5.46
CA TYR A 47 6.28 20.28 4.76
C TYR A 47 6.02 21.43 5.76
N PRO A 48 7.07 21.98 6.40
CA PRO A 48 6.93 22.97 7.47
C PRO A 48 6.14 24.22 7.07
N ASP A 49 6.38 24.75 5.87
CA ASP A 49 5.69 25.95 5.38
C ASP A 49 4.18 25.71 5.23
N SER A 50 3.80 24.59 4.60
CA SER A 50 2.39 24.21 4.45
C SER A 50 1.71 23.91 5.78
N CYS A 51 2.45 23.36 6.75
CA CYS A 51 1.97 23.20 8.13
C CYS A 51 1.70 24.56 8.78
N PHE A 52 2.67 25.47 8.70
CA PHE A 52 2.58 26.80 9.30
C PHE A 52 1.40 27.59 8.72
N ASP A 53 1.23 27.59 7.40
CA ASP A 53 0.11 28.24 6.73
C ASP A 53 -1.25 27.65 7.16
N SER A 54 -1.33 26.34 7.36
CA SER A 54 -2.54 25.65 7.84
C SER A 54 -2.93 26.08 9.26
N LEU A 55 -1.93 26.33 10.12
CA LEU A 55 -2.13 26.63 11.54
C LEU A 55 -2.20 28.13 11.84
N LYS A 56 -1.76 29.01 10.94
CA LYS A 56 -1.75 30.46 11.15
C LYS A 56 -3.12 31.05 11.52
N LEU A 57 -4.22 30.47 11.03
CA LEU A 57 -5.57 30.93 11.37
C LEU A 57 -6.01 30.54 12.80
N SER A 58 -5.42 29.50 13.38
CA SER A 58 -5.73 29.01 14.74
C SER A 58 -5.24 29.93 15.87
N ILE A 59 -4.37 30.91 15.53
CA ILE A 59 -3.79 31.89 16.47
C ILE A 59 -4.86 32.77 17.14
N SER A 60 -6.04 32.87 16.54
CA SER A 60 -7.10 33.80 16.96
C SER A 60 -8.06 33.28 18.04
N ILE A 61 -7.96 32.01 18.48
CA ILE A 61 -9.05 31.37 19.25
C ILE A 61 -8.60 30.66 20.55
N ASN A 62 -7.34 30.23 20.71
CA ASN A 62 -6.97 29.39 21.86
C ASN A 62 -5.64 29.77 22.53
N ILE A 63 -5.62 29.79 23.88
CA ILE A 63 -4.49 30.27 24.71
C ILE A 63 -3.48 29.15 25.01
N SER A 64 -3.79 27.89 24.67
CA SER A 64 -2.90 26.72 24.84
C SER A 64 -3.39 25.54 23.98
N PRO A 65 -3.14 25.50 22.66
CA PRO A 65 -3.60 24.39 21.83
C PRO A 65 -2.78 23.12 22.11
N ASP A 66 -3.47 21.97 22.23
CA ASP A 66 -2.81 20.67 22.30
C ASP A 66 -2.49 20.12 20.90
N ILE A 67 -1.73 19.01 20.85
CA ILE A 67 -1.31 18.38 19.59
C ILE A 67 -2.51 17.90 18.75
N LEU A 68 -3.60 17.49 19.40
CA LEU A 68 -4.82 17.04 18.74
C LEU A 68 -5.54 18.20 18.05
N THR A 69 -5.56 19.39 18.66
CA THR A 69 -6.10 20.62 18.06
C THR A 69 -5.35 20.97 16.79
N TYR A 70 -4.01 20.93 16.81
CA TYR A 70 -3.22 21.21 15.62
C TYR A 70 -3.40 20.14 14.53
N LEU A 71 -3.47 18.87 14.92
CA LEU A 71 -3.77 17.77 14.01
C LEU A 71 -5.14 17.95 13.34
N LEU A 72 -6.20 18.22 14.11
CA LEU A 72 -7.54 18.49 13.57
C LEU A 72 -7.54 19.67 12.61
N GLN A 73 -6.81 20.74 12.92
CA GLN A 73 -6.71 21.91 12.04
C GLN A 73 -6.02 21.56 10.72
N THR A 74 -4.88 20.83 10.76
CA THR A 74 -4.21 20.40 9.52
C THR A 74 -5.09 19.49 8.68
N LEU A 75 -5.85 18.58 9.31
CA LEU A 75 -6.81 17.71 8.61
C LEU A 75 -7.97 18.48 7.99
N HIS A 76 -8.50 19.50 8.68
CA HIS A 76 -9.52 20.38 8.12
C HIS A 76 -8.99 21.14 6.89
N THR A 77 -7.75 21.62 6.93
CA THR A 77 -7.10 22.22 5.76
C THR A 77 -6.92 21.19 4.64
N ALA A 78 -6.45 19.97 4.96
CA ALA A 78 -6.31 18.89 3.97
C ALA A 78 -7.64 18.55 3.29
N LEU A 79 -8.73 18.44 4.06
CA LEU A 79 -10.08 18.19 3.54
C LEU A 79 -10.58 19.34 2.67
N SER A 80 -10.32 20.59 3.07
CA SER A 80 -10.68 21.78 2.30
C SER A 80 -9.96 21.82 0.95
N GLU A 81 -8.63 21.63 0.94
CA GLU A 81 -7.84 21.58 -0.29
C GLU A 81 -8.21 20.39 -1.17
N ALA A 82 -8.50 19.23 -0.58
CA ALA A 82 -8.98 18.06 -1.31
C ALA A 82 -10.35 18.31 -1.96
N THR A 83 -11.25 19.02 -1.27
CA THR A 83 -12.56 19.40 -1.83
C THR A 83 -12.41 20.33 -3.03
N LYS A 84 -11.47 21.30 -2.97
CA LYS A 84 -11.15 22.17 -4.12
C LYS A 84 -10.64 21.37 -5.32
N LEU A 85 -9.80 20.37 -5.07
CA LEU A 85 -9.23 19.51 -6.10
C LEU A 85 -10.31 18.68 -6.83
N THR A 86 -11.42 18.32 -6.17
CA THR A 86 -12.57 17.65 -6.80
C THR A 86 -13.16 18.45 -7.96
N ASN A 87 -13.19 19.77 -7.85
CA ASN A 87 -13.67 20.64 -8.93
C ASN A 87 -12.73 20.60 -10.13
N LEU A 88 -11.42 20.45 -9.92
CA LEU A 88 -10.45 20.32 -11.00
C LEU A 88 -10.64 18.99 -11.75
N PHE A 89 -10.87 17.90 -11.04
CA PHE A 89 -11.19 16.60 -11.65
C PHE A 89 -12.55 16.60 -12.36
N SER A 90 -13.53 17.37 -11.87
CA SER A 90 -14.87 17.45 -12.45
C SER A 90 -14.91 18.36 -13.68
N ASN A 91 -14.18 19.48 -13.66
CA ASN A 91 -14.16 20.46 -14.75
C ASN A 91 -13.11 20.13 -15.83
N GLY A 92 -12.07 19.37 -15.50
CA GLY A 92 -11.05 18.90 -16.45
C GLY A 92 -11.53 17.80 -17.41
N GLY A 93 -12.79 17.35 -17.29
CA GLY A 93 -13.41 16.36 -18.17
C GLY A 93 -14.01 16.92 -19.47
N ASN A 94 -14.03 18.25 -19.65
CA ASN A 94 -14.54 18.88 -20.87
C ASN A 94 -13.38 19.32 -21.78
N SER A 95 -13.10 18.51 -22.80
CA SER A 95 -12.20 18.76 -23.96
C SER A 95 -10.69 18.65 -23.74
N ASN A 96 -9.99 18.06 -24.73
CA ASN A 96 -8.56 18.10 -25.18
C ASN A 96 -7.39 18.54 -24.26
N ASP A 97 -7.60 18.77 -22.97
CA ASP A 97 -6.63 19.38 -22.06
C ASP A 97 -5.73 18.36 -21.37
N ILE A 98 -6.15 17.10 -21.34
CA ILE A 98 -5.33 15.94 -21.00
C ILE A 98 -5.55 14.82 -22.02
N VAL A 99 -4.44 14.35 -22.58
CA VAL A 99 -4.38 13.18 -23.45
C VAL A 99 -3.82 12.02 -22.62
N GLU A 100 -4.67 11.05 -22.34
CA GLU A 100 -4.29 9.83 -21.62
C GLU A 100 -3.54 8.87 -22.55
N LYS A 101 -2.35 8.41 -22.15
CA LYS A 101 -1.65 7.35 -22.88
C LYS A 101 -2.27 5.98 -22.60
N GLN A 102 -2.64 5.72 -21.35
CA GLN A 102 -3.38 4.55 -20.90
C GLN A 102 -4.80 4.94 -20.57
N ARG A 103 -5.76 4.11 -21.01
CA ARG A 103 -7.18 4.28 -20.78
C ARG A 103 -7.49 4.31 -19.28
N GLY A 104 -8.15 5.37 -18.85
CA GLY A 104 -8.71 5.47 -17.51
C GLY A 104 -7.77 6.05 -16.46
N THR A 105 -6.65 6.66 -16.85
CA THR A 105 -5.74 7.40 -15.96
C THR A 105 -6.45 8.47 -15.12
N LEU A 106 -7.28 9.31 -15.74
CA LEU A 106 -8.07 10.35 -15.06
C LEU A 106 -9.17 9.74 -14.19
N GLN A 107 -9.78 8.65 -14.67
CA GLN A 107 -10.77 7.92 -13.90
C GLN A 107 -10.15 7.29 -12.64
N ASP A 108 -8.92 6.78 -12.73
CA ASP A 108 -8.14 6.31 -11.57
C ASP A 108 -7.92 7.44 -10.58
N CYS A 109 -7.39 8.57 -11.05
CA CYS A 109 -7.18 9.74 -10.20
C CYS A 109 -8.46 10.20 -9.50
N LYS A 110 -9.60 10.22 -10.21
CA LYS A 110 -10.89 10.60 -9.64
C LYS A 110 -11.35 9.63 -8.55
N GLU A 111 -11.35 8.33 -8.82
CA GLU A 111 -11.78 7.30 -7.85
C GLU A 111 -10.86 7.25 -6.62
N LEU A 112 -9.55 7.38 -6.82
CA LEU A 112 -8.54 7.44 -5.76
C LEU A 112 -8.71 8.70 -4.91
N HIS A 113 -9.02 9.84 -5.52
CA HIS A 113 -9.28 11.09 -4.82
C HIS A 113 -10.60 11.09 -4.04
N GLU A 114 -11.68 10.56 -4.62
CA GLU A 114 -12.96 10.35 -3.92
C GLU A 114 -12.79 9.45 -2.69
N THR A 115 -11.98 8.40 -2.83
CA THR A 115 -11.61 7.52 -1.71
C THR A 115 -10.85 8.31 -0.63
N THR A 116 -9.86 9.13 -1.02
CA THR A 116 -9.13 10.00 -0.08
C THR A 116 -10.06 10.95 0.68
N LEU A 117 -11.03 11.57 0.02
CA LEU A 117 -11.99 12.45 0.69
C LEU A 117 -12.77 11.72 1.78
N SER A 118 -13.30 10.54 1.47
CA SER A 118 -14.04 9.73 2.45
C SER A 118 -13.16 9.35 3.65
N ILE A 119 -11.89 9.00 3.40
CA ILE A 119 -10.90 8.68 4.44
C ILE A 119 -10.61 9.89 5.33
N LEU A 120 -10.45 11.09 4.75
CA LEU A 120 -10.19 12.32 5.50
C LEU A 120 -11.37 12.68 6.40
N GLU A 121 -12.60 12.57 5.90
CA GLU A 121 -13.83 12.76 6.69
C GLU A 121 -13.90 11.78 7.87
N LYS A 122 -13.66 10.48 7.61
CA LYS A 122 -13.59 9.45 8.65
C LYS A 122 -12.52 9.76 9.70
N THR A 123 -11.36 10.23 9.27
CA THR A 123 -10.23 10.56 10.15
C THR A 123 -10.55 11.77 11.04
N VAL A 124 -11.15 12.82 10.49
CA VAL A 124 -11.61 13.98 11.26
C VAL A 124 -12.65 13.58 12.30
N SER A 125 -13.63 12.74 11.93
CA SER A 125 -14.63 12.23 12.88
C SER A 125 -13.98 11.39 13.99
N SER A 126 -13.01 10.56 13.63
CA SER A 126 -12.31 9.65 14.54
C SER A 126 -11.52 10.39 15.62
N ILE A 127 -10.85 11.49 15.27
CA ILE A 127 -10.02 12.26 16.20
C ILE A 127 -10.86 13.08 17.17
N LYS A 128 -12.04 13.56 16.73
CA LYS A 128 -12.97 14.29 17.61
C LYS A 128 -13.52 13.44 18.76
N ASP A 129 -13.56 12.12 18.58
CA ASP A 129 -14.07 11.19 19.58
C ASP A 129 -13.01 10.80 20.65
N GLU A 130 -11.76 11.29 20.54
CA GLU A 130 -10.62 11.05 21.45
C GLU A 130 -10.29 9.57 21.77
N ASP A 131 -10.76 8.63 20.95
CA ASP A 131 -10.51 7.20 21.14
C ASP A 131 -9.14 6.80 20.56
N SER A 132 -8.22 6.38 21.43
CA SER A 132 -6.88 5.90 21.07
C SER A 132 -6.86 4.80 20.00
N LYS A 133 -7.89 3.94 19.91
CA LYS A 133 -7.99 2.93 18.84
C LYS A 133 -8.27 3.58 17.49
N LYS A 134 -9.09 4.63 17.47
CA LYS A 134 -9.41 5.40 16.27
C LYS A 134 -8.22 6.22 15.75
N LEU A 135 -7.27 6.57 16.62
CA LEU A 135 -5.99 7.20 16.21
C LEU A 135 -5.06 6.25 15.46
N ALA A 136 -5.05 4.95 15.79
CA ALA A 136 -4.29 3.96 15.04
C ALA A 136 -4.82 3.79 13.61
N ASP A 137 -6.15 3.75 13.47
CA ASP A 137 -6.81 3.70 12.16
C ASP A 137 -6.53 4.97 11.34
N ALA A 138 -6.45 6.15 11.97
CA ALA A 138 -6.07 7.40 11.28
C ALA A 138 -4.73 7.30 10.55
N ARG A 139 -3.73 6.60 11.12
CA ARG A 139 -2.42 6.41 10.47
C ARG A 139 -2.55 5.56 9.22
N VAL A 140 -3.32 4.46 9.28
CA VAL A 140 -3.59 3.57 8.14
C VAL A 140 -4.31 4.34 7.03
N TYR A 141 -5.32 5.11 7.40
CA TYR A 141 -6.14 5.95 6.55
C TYR A 141 -5.31 7.01 5.80
N LEU A 142 -4.54 7.83 6.51
CA LEU A 142 -3.70 8.85 5.87
C LEU A 142 -2.56 8.22 5.05
N SER A 143 -2.05 7.05 5.44
CA SER A 143 -1.09 6.29 4.62
C SER A 143 -1.71 5.88 3.29
N ALA A 144 -2.95 5.37 3.29
CA ALA A 144 -3.70 5.00 2.10
C ALA A 144 -4.01 6.21 1.20
N ALA A 145 -4.32 7.37 1.78
CA ALA A 145 -4.49 8.62 1.02
C ALA A 145 -3.21 9.01 0.26
N LEU A 146 -2.04 8.94 0.91
CA LEU A 146 -0.77 9.21 0.23
C LEU A 146 -0.46 8.19 -0.87
N THR A 147 -0.84 6.92 -0.68
CA THR A 147 -0.76 5.90 -1.73
C THR A 147 -1.66 6.24 -2.92
N ASN A 148 -2.92 6.63 -2.68
CA ASN A 148 -3.86 7.06 -3.72
C ASN A 148 -3.28 8.20 -4.58
N LYS A 149 -2.65 9.19 -3.94
CA LYS A 149 -1.93 10.27 -4.62
C LYS A 149 -0.81 9.73 -5.50
N ASN A 150 0.03 8.85 -4.97
CA ASN A 150 1.17 8.30 -5.71
C ASN A 150 0.73 7.52 -6.96
N THR A 151 -0.28 6.65 -6.83
CA THR A 151 -0.85 5.90 -7.96
C THR A 151 -1.43 6.83 -9.03
N CYS A 152 -2.14 7.89 -8.62
CA CYS A 152 -2.65 8.90 -9.57
C CYS A 152 -1.50 9.64 -10.29
N LEU A 153 -0.46 10.06 -9.56
CA LEU A 153 0.70 10.75 -10.16
C LEU A 153 1.45 9.86 -11.16
N GLU A 154 1.60 8.57 -10.88
CA GLU A 154 2.21 7.60 -11.80
C GLU A 154 1.40 7.45 -13.09
N GLY A 155 0.07 7.39 -13.00
CA GLY A 155 -0.80 7.40 -14.18
C GLY A 155 -0.61 8.68 -15.00
N LEU A 156 -0.59 9.84 -14.33
CA LEU A 156 -0.43 11.15 -14.96
C LEU A 156 0.97 11.37 -15.57
N ASP A 157 2.01 10.68 -15.10
CA ASP A 157 3.38 10.83 -15.61
C ASP A 157 3.45 10.56 -17.12
N SER A 158 2.68 9.58 -17.59
CA SER A 158 2.58 9.22 -19.00
C SER A 158 1.60 10.08 -19.82
N ALA A 159 0.73 10.85 -19.15
CA ALA A 159 -0.27 11.70 -19.81
C ALA A 159 0.38 12.97 -20.39
N LEU A 160 -0.32 13.61 -21.34
CA LEU A 160 0.10 14.84 -22.01
C LEU A 160 -1.01 15.90 -21.92
N GLY A 161 -0.70 17.15 -22.25
CA GLY A 161 -1.67 18.24 -22.34
C GLY A 161 -1.44 19.39 -21.35
N PRO A 162 -2.02 20.58 -21.62
CA PRO A 162 -1.77 21.80 -20.86
C PRO A 162 -2.25 21.76 -19.41
N LEU A 163 -3.21 20.90 -19.08
CA LEU A 163 -3.76 20.81 -17.72
C LEU A 163 -2.96 19.86 -16.81
N LYS A 164 -2.13 18.97 -17.37
CA LYS A 164 -1.29 18.04 -16.58
C LYS A 164 -0.44 18.76 -15.52
N PRO A 165 0.36 19.79 -15.85
CA PRO A 165 1.19 20.47 -14.85
C PRO A 165 0.37 21.11 -13.72
N VAL A 166 -0.80 21.66 -14.06
CA VAL A 166 -1.74 22.25 -13.08
C VAL A 166 -2.27 21.17 -12.15
N MET A 167 -2.74 20.05 -12.70
CA MET A 167 -3.25 18.93 -11.91
C MET A 167 -2.19 18.31 -11.02
N VAL A 168 -0.99 18.05 -11.54
CA VAL A 168 0.14 17.53 -10.75
C VAL A 168 0.49 18.48 -9.62
N LYS A 169 0.59 19.80 -9.89
CA LYS A 169 0.88 20.80 -8.87
C LYS A 169 -0.22 20.85 -7.79
N SER A 170 -1.49 20.83 -8.18
CA SER A 170 -2.62 20.83 -7.25
C SER A 170 -2.66 19.57 -6.40
N LEU A 171 -2.47 18.39 -7.00
CA LEU A 171 -2.34 17.11 -6.29
C LEU A 171 -1.21 17.16 -5.25
N ILE A 172 -0.01 17.56 -5.66
CA ILE A 172 1.14 17.65 -4.74
C ILE A 172 0.81 18.64 -3.62
N GLY A 173 0.28 19.83 -3.95
CA GLY A 173 -0.09 20.86 -2.96
C GLY A 173 -1.09 20.36 -1.93
N THR A 174 -2.20 19.75 -2.37
CA THR A 174 -3.25 19.20 -1.49
C THR A 174 -2.67 18.15 -0.53
N TYR A 175 -1.88 17.20 -1.04
CA TYR A 175 -1.41 16.08 -0.23
C TYR A 175 -0.22 16.41 0.67
N LYS A 176 0.40 17.60 0.56
CA LYS A 176 1.32 18.11 1.59
C LYS A 176 0.63 18.21 2.95
N HIS A 177 -0.61 18.67 2.98
CA HIS A 177 -1.40 18.77 4.22
C HIS A 177 -1.70 17.39 4.80
N VAL A 178 -2.04 16.42 3.96
CA VAL A 178 -2.23 15.01 4.37
C VAL A 178 -0.95 14.45 4.99
N SER A 179 0.20 14.70 4.37
CA SER A 179 1.50 14.25 4.88
C SER A 179 1.86 14.87 6.23
N ASN A 180 1.60 16.17 6.41
CA ASN A 180 1.82 16.84 7.69
C ASN A 180 0.87 16.30 8.77
N SER A 181 -0.40 16.06 8.44
CA SER A 181 -1.34 15.44 9.38
C SER A 181 -0.89 14.04 9.80
N LEU A 182 -0.35 13.25 8.87
CA LEU A 182 0.19 11.92 9.16
C LEU A 182 1.40 11.98 10.09
N SER A 183 2.34 12.91 9.88
CA SER A 183 3.53 13.05 10.74
C SER A 183 3.20 13.55 12.14
N MET A 184 2.10 14.29 12.29
CA MET A 184 1.63 14.82 13.58
C MET A 184 0.86 13.80 14.42
N LEU A 185 0.48 12.65 13.85
CA LEU A 185 -0.13 11.58 14.63
C LEU A 185 0.87 11.04 15.66
N PRO A 186 0.45 10.78 16.90
CA PRO A 186 1.31 10.18 17.91
C PRO A 186 1.85 8.84 17.38
N LYS A 187 3.11 8.53 17.72
CA LYS A 187 3.67 7.21 17.43
C LYS A 187 2.88 6.17 18.22
N LEU A 188 2.59 5.04 17.58
CA LEU A 188 1.96 3.91 18.26
C LEU A 188 2.91 3.44 19.38
N GLY A 189 2.43 3.44 20.62
CA GLY A 189 3.19 2.90 21.75
C GLY A 189 3.29 1.38 21.63
N LYS A 190 4.41 0.79 22.09
CA LYS A 190 4.56 -0.67 22.16
C LYS A 190 3.45 -1.25 23.05
N ARG A 191 2.57 -2.10 22.52
CA ARG A 191 1.53 -2.76 23.34
C ARG A 191 2.21 -3.70 24.34
N HIS A 192 1.78 -3.61 25.60
CA HIS A 192 2.25 -4.55 26.63
C HIS A 192 1.78 -5.96 26.29
N ARG A 193 2.77 -6.86 26.18
CA ARG A 193 2.61 -8.27 25.81
C ARG A 193 1.87 -9.03 26.91
N ASN A 194 0.58 -9.26 26.72
CA ASN A 194 -0.11 -10.34 27.42
C ASN A 194 -0.11 -11.57 26.52
N ARG A 195 0.78 -12.54 26.79
CA ARG A 195 0.77 -13.86 26.15
C ARG A 195 -0.58 -14.54 26.40
N ARG A 196 -1.53 -14.36 25.47
CA ARG A 196 -2.70 -15.23 25.34
C ARG A 196 -2.43 -16.17 24.18
N LEU A 197 -1.89 -17.34 24.49
CA LEU A 197 -1.90 -18.48 23.58
C LEU A 197 -3.35 -18.96 23.49
N SER A 198 -4.08 -18.51 22.47
CA SER A 198 -5.35 -19.09 22.08
C SER A 198 -5.24 -19.55 20.65
N CYS A 199 -4.59 -20.71 20.43
CA CYS A 199 -4.78 -21.46 19.20
C CYS A 199 -6.21 -22.01 19.23
N ARG A 200 -7.16 -21.33 18.58
CA ARG A 200 -8.48 -21.90 18.37
C ARG A 200 -8.41 -22.84 17.19
N VAL A 201 -8.45 -24.14 17.51
CA VAL A 201 -8.78 -25.18 16.55
C VAL A 201 -10.14 -24.83 15.94
N LEU A 202 -10.18 -24.73 14.61
CA LEU A 202 -11.39 -24.49 13.83
C LEU A 202 -12.46 -25.51 14.22
N ARG A 203 -13.66 -25.02 14.60
CA ARG A 203 -14.87 -25.72 14.18
C ARG A 203 -14.90 -25.63 12.66
N GLY A 204 -15.05 -26.77 11.99
CA GLY A 204 -15.34 -26.77 10.56
C GLY A 204 -16.50 -25.82 10.30
N VAL A 205 -16.36 -24.96 9.30
CA VAL A 205 -17.46 -24.14 8.78
C VAL A 205 -18.38 -25.06 7.96
N ASP A 206 -18.89 -26.09 8.63
CA ASP A 206 -20.05 -26.90 8.24
C ASP A 206 -21.30 -26.38 8.99
N ASP A 207 -21.23 -25.16 9.55
CA ASP A 207 -22.44 -24.45 9.97
C ASP A 207 -23.17 -24.05 8.68
N GLU A 208 -24.13 -24.91 8.33
CA GLU A 208 -25.19 -24.77 7.35
C GLU A 208 -25.73 -23.33 7.33
N TYR A 209 -25.15 -22.49 6.46
CA TYR A 209 -25.64 -21.14 6.21
C TYR A 209 -27.11 -21.22 5.79
N ASP A 210 -28.00 -20.33 6.28
CA ASP A 210 -29.39 -20.30 5.79
C ASP A 210 -29.32 -20.05 4.27
N PRO A 211 -29.76 -21.01 3.43
CA PRO A 211 -29.69 -20.89 1.98
C PRO A 211 -30.46 -19.65 1.45
N ARG A 212 -31.35 -19.08 2.25
CA ARG A 212 -32.12 -17.87 1.92
C ARG A 212 -31.33 -16.57 2.10
N GLU A 213 -30.19 -16.61 2.77
CA GLU A 213 -29.32 -15.44 3.01
C GLU A 213 -28.07 -15.42 2.11
N VAL A 214 -27.92 -16.41 1.23
CA VAL A 214 -26.77 -16.56 0.34
C VAL A 214 -27.17 -16.27 -1.10
N VAL A 215 -26.47 -15.33 -1.74
CA VAL A 215 -26.61 -15.08 -3.18
C VAL A 215 -25.74 -16.09 -3.93
N THR A 216 -26.35 -16.94 -4.75
CA THR A 216 -25.61 -17.94 -5.54
C THR A 216 -25.34 -17.42 -6.95
N VAL A 217 -24.11 -17.58 -7.42
CA VAL A 217 -23.67 -17.31 -8.78
C VAL A 217 -23.30 -18.64 -9.43
N ALA A 218 -23.87 -18.94 -10.59
CA ALA A 218 -23.52 -20.14 -11.35
C ALA A 218 -23.58 -19.87 -12.86
N VAL A 219 -22.48 -20.13 -13.55
CA VAL A 219 -22.35 -19.89 -15.00
C VAL A 219 -23.32 -20.74 -15.83
N ASP A 220 -23.76 -21.88 -15.32
CA ASP A 220 -24.74 -22.79 -15.94
C ASP A 220 -26.20 -22.34 -15.81
N GLY A 221 -26.45 -21.22 -15.10
CA GLY A 221 -27.79 -20.66 -14.88
C GLY A 221 -28.56 -21.27 -13.72
N THR A 222 -27.96 -22.15 -12.92
CA THR A 222 -28.61 -22.76 -11.74
C THR A 222 -28.61 -21.86 -10.50
N GLY A 223 -27.82 -20.78 -10.50
CA GLY A 223 -27.73 -19.78 -9.43
C GLY A 223 -28.74 -18.65 -9.56
N ASN A 224 -28.71 -17.70 -8.62
CA ASN A 224 -29.51 -16.47 -8.71
C ASN A 224 -28.99 -15.53 -9.81
N PHE A 225 -27.68 -15.56 -10.08
CA PHE A 225 -27.01 -14.81 -11.13
C PHE A 225 -26.07 -15.71 -11.93
N SER A 226 -25.80 -15.34 -13.18
CA SER A 226 -24.80 -16.02 -14.02
C SER A 226 -23.43 -15.36 -13.99
N THR A 227 -23.33 -14.14 -13.44
CA THR A 227 -22.08 -13.38 -13.31
C THR A 227 -21.90 -12.88 -11.88
N ILE A 228 -20.64 -12.75 -11.47
CA ILE A 228 -20.26 -12.23 -10.16
C ILE A 228 -20.58 -10.73 -10.10
N GLY A 229 -20.31 -9.99 -11.18
CA GLY A 229 -20.62 -8.57 -11.28
C GLY A 229 -22.10 -8.24 -11.01
N ASP A 230 -23.03 -9.09 -11.45
CA ASP A 230 -24.47 -8.89 -11.20
C ASP A 230 -24.83 -9.09 -9.73
N ALA A 231 -24.29 -10.15 -9.11
CA ALA A 231 -24.47 -10.39 -7.67
C ALA A 231 -23.92 -9.24 -6.82
N ILE A 232 -22.75 -8.69 -7.20
CA ILE A 232 -22.19 -7.51 -6.54
C ILE A 232 -23.08 -6.28 -6.73
N ARG A 233 -23.62 -6.04 -7.93
CA ARG A 233 -24.54 -4.93 -8.16
C ARG A 233 -25.83 -5.06 -7.34
N PHE A 234 -26.34 -6.27 -7.19
CA PHE A 234 -27.52 -6.58 -6.37
C PHE A 234 -27.29 -6.36 -4.87
N ALA A 235 -26.10 -6.69 -4.34
CA ALA A 235 -25.79 -6.55 -2.92
C ALA A 235 -26.08 -5.14 -2.37
N PRO A 236 -26.55 -4.99 -1.11
CA PRO A 236 -26.81 -3.67 -0.54
C PRO A 236 -25.53 -2.83 -0.39
N ASN A 237 -25.66 -1.52 -0.58
CA ASN A 237 -24.58 -0.58 -0.29
C ASN A 237 -24.46 -0.35 1.23
N LYS A 238 -23.22 -0.24 1.71
CA LYS A 238 -22.87 0.06 3.12
C LYS A 238 -23.53 -0.91 4.11
N SER A 239 -23.64 -2.19 3.73
CA SER A 239 -24.15 -3.24 4.61
C SER A 239 -23.33 -3.30 5.88
N LYS A 240 -23.99 -3.39 7.03
CA LYS A 240 -23.36 -3.66 8.32
C LYS A 240 -23.09 -5.15 8.54
N GLU A 241 -23.91 -5.98 7.91
CA GLU A 241 -23.81 -7.45 7.95
C GLU A 241 -23.04 -7.98 6.75
N ARG A 242 -22.55 -9.22 6.87
CA ARG A 242 -21.92 -9.93 5.77
C ARG A 242 -22.92 -10.23 4.66
N VAL A 243 -22.52 -9.96 3.43
CA VAL A 243 -23.27 -10.35 2.25
C VAL A 243 -22.52 -11.51 1.60
N MET A 244 -23.08 -12.70 1.76
CA MET A 244 -22.47 -13.95 1.30
C MET A 244 -22.83 -14.18 -0.17
N ILE A 245 -21.81 -14.27 -1.02
CA ILE A 245 -21.95 -14.60 -2.43
C ILE A 245 -21.20 -15.91 -2.68
N TYR A 246 -21.97 -16.96 -2.94
CA TYR A 246 -21.46 -18.29 -3.25
C TYR A 246 -21.28 -18.42 -4.76
N VAL A 247 -20.07 -18.71 -5.21
CA VAL A 247 -19.68 -18.79 -6.61
C VAL A 247 -19.43 -20.26 -6.95
N ARG A 248 -20.35 -20.86 -7.70
CA ARG A 248 -20.24 -22.26 -8.11
C ARG A 248 -19.02 -22.50 -9.00
N GLU A 249 -18.59 -23.75 -9.10
CA GLU A 249 -17.56 -24.18 -10.04
C GLU A 249 -17.84 -23.65 -11.46
N GLY A 250 -16.77 -23.32 -12.18
CA GLY A 250 -16.85 -22.71 -13.50
C GLY A 250 -15.79 -21.64 -13.72
N VAL A 251 -15.72 -21.20 -14.98
CA VAL A 251 -14.84 -20.11 -15.42
C VAL A 251 -15.69 -18.88 -15.69
N TYR A 252 -15.46 -17.84 -14.90
CA TYR A 252 -16.12 -16.55 -14.97
C TYR A 252 -15.18 -15.56 -15.68
N GLU A 253 -15.36 -15.41 -16.98
CA GLU A 253 -14.58 -14.49 -17.83
C GLU A 253 -15.09 -13.04 -17.69
N GLU A 254 -14.76 -12.40 -16.57
CA GLU A 254 -15.18 -11.03 -16.26
C GLU A 254 -14.12 -10.26 -15.45
N ASN A 255 -14.06 -8.94 -15.67
CA ASN A 255 -13.34 -8.03 -14.77
C ASN A 255 -14.30 -7.52 -13.68
N VAL A 256 -14.18 -8.07 -12.48
CA VAL A 256 -15.05 -7.78 -11.34
C VAL A 256 -14.52 -6.59 -10.54
N VAL A 257 -15.42 -5.66 -10.18
CA VAL A 257 -15.12 -4.54 -9.29
C VAL A 257 -16.02 -4.61 -8.06
N ILE A 258 -15.41 -4.60 -6.88
CA ILE A 258 -16.09 -4.42 -5.58
C ILE A 258 -15.88 -2.95 -5.17
N PRO A 259 -16.81 -2.03 -5.51
CA PRO A 259 -16.63 -0.62 -5.22
C PRO A 259 -16.64 -0.35 -3.71
N SER A 260 -16.11 0.80 -3.29
CA SER A 260 -15.98 1.17 -1.87
C SER A 260 -17.31 1.22 -1.10
N CYS A 261 -18.43 1.41 -1.79
CA CYS A 261 -19.76 1.37 -1.20
C CYS A 261 -20.27 -0.05 -0.90
N LYS A 262 -19.65 -1.12 -1.44
CA LYS A 262 -20.04 -2.53 -1.23
C LYS A 262 -19.19 -3.13 -0.11
N THR A 263 -19.51 -2.78 1.13
CA THR A 263 -18.80 -3.25 2.32
C THR A 263 -19.26 -4.64 2.77
N ASN A 264 -18.40 -5.38 3.48
CA ASN A 264 -18.70 -6.70 4.05
C ASN A 264 -19.13 -7.78 3.03
N ILE A 265 -18.67 -7.67 1.79
CA ILE A 265 -18.88 -8.73 0.78
C ILE A 265 -17.99 -9.93 1.11
N VAL A 266 -18.55 -11.14 1.01
CA VAL A 266 -17.82 -12.40 1.15
C VAL A 266 -18.00 -13.23 -0.12
N LEU A 267 -16.92 -13.55 -0.82
CA LEU A 267 -16.93 -14.50 -1.94
C LEU A 267 -16.47 -15.88 -1.48
N ILE A 268 -17.25 -16.91 -1.76
CA ILE A 268 -16.92 -18.31 -1.44
C ILE A 268 -17.05 -19.14 -2.71
N GLY A 269 -15.99 -19.83 -3.13
CA GLY A 269 -16.03 -20.75 -4.26
C GLY A 269 -16.28 -22.20 -3.84
N ASP A 270 -16.59 -23.06 -4.82
CA ASP A 270 -16.64 -24.53 -4.65
C ASP A 270 -15.23 -25.14 -4.43
N GLY A 271 -14.17 -24.37 -4.70
CA GLY A 271 -12.77 -24.78 -4.57
C GLY A 271 -11.87 -23.96 -5.47
N SER A 272 -10.64 -23.66 -5.03
CA SER A 272 -9.67 -22.90 -5.86
C SER A 272 -9.38 -23.59 -7.18
N GLU A 273 -9.43 -24.91 -7.23
CA GLU A 273 -9.13 -25.70 -8.43
C GLU A 273 -10.29 -25.78 -9.44
N VAL A 274 -11.48 -25.28 -9.09
CA VAL A 274 -12.70 -25.42 -9.91
C VAL A 274 -13.47 -24.10 -10.11
N THR A 275 -13.27 -23.09 -9.26
CA THR A 275 -13.92 -21.77 -9.38
C THR A 275 -12.91 -20.71 -9.80
N PHE A 276 -13.02 -20.19 -11.04
CA PHE A 276 -12.04 -19.27 -11.64
C PHE A 276 -12.68 -17.93 -12.01
N ILE A 277 -12.11 -16.82 -11.55
CA ILE A 277 -12.37 -15.48 -12.08
C ILE A 277 -11.20 -15.10 -12.99
N THR A 278 -11.47 -14.88 -14.28
CA THR A 278 -10.40 -14.74 -15.28
C THR A 278 -10.57 -13.45 -16.09
N GLY A 279 -9.47 -12.74 -16.31
CA GLY A 279 -9.38 -11.56 -17.16
C GLY A 279 -8.08 -11.53 -17.94
N ASN A 280 -7.88 -10.54 -18.80
CA ASN A 280 -6.69 -10.42 -19.65
C ASN A 280 -6.28 -8.97 -19.96
N ARG A 281 -6.70 -8.01 -19.12
CA ARG A 281 -6.31 -6.60 -19.33
C ARG A 281 -4.85 -6.40 -18.98
N SER A 282 -4.17 -5.54 -19.72
CA SER A 282 -2.75 -5.28 -19.57
C SER A 282 -2.37 -3.86 -19.97
N ILE A 283 -1.16 -3.43 -19.60
CA ILE A 283 -0.63 -2.14 -20.03
C ILE A 283 -0.41 -2.07 -21.55
N VAL A 284 0.00 -3.19 -22.17
CA VAL A 284 0.26 -3.26 -23.62
C VAL A 284 -1.03 -3.07 -24.40
N ASP A 285 -2.15 -3.55 -23.86
CA ASP A 285 -3.48 -3.34 -24.44
C ASP A 285 -4.09 -1.98 -24.06
N GLY A 286 -3.29 -1.07 -23.50
CA GLY A 286 -3.65 0.31 -23.23
C GLY A 286 -4.34 0.55 -21.89
N TRP A 287 -4.40 -0.42 -20.97
CA TRP A 287 -4.95 -0.19 -19.63
C TRP A 287 -3.89 0.38 -18.68
N THR A 288 -4.30 1.09 -17.63
CA THR A 288 -3.39 1.36 -16.52
C THR A 288 -3.14 0.07 -15.74
N THR A 289 -1.99 -0.06 -15.06
CA THR A 289 -1.75 -1.17 -14.13
C THR A 289 -2.89 -1.29 -13.11
N PHE A 290 -3.36 -0.16 -12.57
CA PHE A 290 -4.47 -0.11 -11.61
C PHE A 290 -5.80 -0.69 -12.15
N ARG A 291 -6.14 -0.45 -13.42
CA ARG A 291 -7.36 -0.97 -14.07
C ARG A 291 -7.19 -2.29 -14.82
N SER A 292 -5.97 -2.81 -14.86
CA SER A 292 -5.70 -4.14 -15.46
C SER A 292 -6.22 -5.30 -14.61
N ALA A 293 -6.56 -5.05 -13.34
CA ALA A 293 -7.04 -6.04 -12.38
C ALA A 293 -8.23 -6.88 -12.91
N THR A 294 -8.11 -8.20 -12.83
CA THR A 294 -9.23 -9.13 -13.02
C THR A 294 -10.27 -8.97 -11.90
N LEU A 295 -9.83 -8.97 -10.64
CA LEU A 295 -10.65 -8.61 -9.48
C LEU A 295 -10.08 -7.36 -8.80
N ALA A 296 -10.89 -6.31 -8.71
CA ALA A 296 -10.55 -5.06 -8.05
C ALA A 296 -11.41 -4.85 -6.80
N VAL A 297 -10.80 -4.88 -5.61
CA VAL A 297 -11.48 -4.76 -4.33
C VAL A 297 -11.22 -3.39 -3.70
N SER A 298 -12.25 -2.59 -3.53
CA SER A 298 -12.22 -1.31 -2.80
C SER A 298 -13.19 -1.26 -1.62
N GLY A 299 -14.12 -2.22 -1.51
CA GLY A 299 -15.07 -2.34 -0.40
C GLY A 299 -14.41 -2.89 0.87
N GLU A 300 -14.52 -2.15 1.97
CA GLU A 300 -13.95 -2.54 3.28
C GLU A 300 -14.51 -3.89 3.78
N ARG A 301 -13.67 -4.62 4.51
CA ARG A 301 -14.00 -5.92 5.14
C ARG A 301 -14.36 -7.02 4.13
N PHE A 302 -13.83 -6.92 2.92
CA PHE A 302 -13.99 -7.94 1.90
C PHE A 302 -13.30 -9.25 2.32
N LEU A 303 -13.99 -10.37 2.13
CA LEU A 303 -13.43 -11.70 2.35
C LEU A 303 -13.55 -12.54 1.08
N ALA A 304 -12.55 -13.34 0.77
CA ALA A 304 -12.65 -14.36 -0.25
C ALA A 304 -12.04 -15.68 0.21
N ARG A 305 -12.64 -16.80 -0.19
CA ARG A 305 -12.06 -18.13 0.01
C ARG A 305 -12.38 -19.09 -1.12
N ASP A 306 -11.49 -20.05 -1.32
CA ASP A 306 -11.71 -21.20 -2.22
C ASP A 306 -11.97 -20.78 -3.68
N ILE A 307 -11.28 -19.75 -4.17
CA ILE A 307 -11.42 -19.21 -5.54
C ILE A 307 -10.04 -18.97 -6.17
N THR A 308 -9.92 -19.22 -7.47
CA THR A 308 -8.80 -18.74 -8.29
C THR A 308 -9.12 -17.40 -8.95
N ILE A 309 -8.20 -16.45 -8.86
CA ILE A 309 -8.25 -15.16 -9.56
C ILE A 309 -7.03 -15.09 -10.47
N GLU A 310 -7.23 -14.91 -11.78
CA GLU A 310 -6.12 -14.91 -12.72
C GLU A 310 -6.23 -13.87 -13.83
N ASN A 311 -5.06 -13.39 -14.25
CA ASN A 311 -4.90 -12.59 -15.44
C ASN A 311 -4.11 -13.38 -16.49
N ARG A 312 -4.79 -13.75 -17.58
CA ARG A 312 -4.27 -14.58 -18.67
C ARG A 312 -3.59 -13.78 -19.79
N ALA A 313 -3.25 -12.50 -19.56
CA ALA A 313 -2.61 -11.67 -20.58
C ALA A 313 -1.26 -12.22 -21.08
N GLY A 314 -0.48 -12.85 -20.20
CA GLY A 314 0.84 -13.40 -20.54
C GLY A 314 2.00 -12.44 -20.25
N PRO A 315 3.24 -12.94 -20.17
CA PRO A 315 4.41 -12.13 -19.81
C PRO A 315 4.81 -11.09 -20.87
N GLU A 316 4.45 -11.32 -22.14
CA GLU A 316 4.65 -10.38 -23.25
C GLU A 316 3.78 -9.13 -23.16
N LYS A 317 2.73 -9.17 -22.33
CA LYS A 317 1.81 -8.06 -22.09
C LYS A 317 2.25 -7.15 -20.94
N HIS A 318 3.41 -7.40 -20.34
CA HIS A 318 3.96 -6.66 -19.22
C HIS A 318 2.99 -6.60 -18.04
N GLN A 319 2.81 -5.44 -17.39
CA GLN A 319 1.95 -5.29 -16.21
C GLN A 319 0.51 -5.74 -16.49
N ALA A 320 0.04 -6.75 -15.76
CA ALA A 320 -1.29 -7.32 -15.90
C ALA A 320 -1.78 -7.91 -14.56
N VAL A 321 -2.54 -7.12 -13.82
CA VAL A 321 -2.95 -7.44 -12.45
C VAL A 321 -4.05 -8.49 -12.43
N SER A 322 -3.90 -9.49 -11.56
CA SER A 322 -4.95 -10.48 -11.28
C SER A 322 -5.87 -9.98 -10.18
N LEU A 323 -5.28 -9.60 -9.04
CA LEU A 323 -6.01 -9.08 -7.90
C LEU A 323 -5.43 -7.73 -7.46
N ARG A 324 -6.29 -6.72 -7.35
CA ARG A 324 -5.96 -5.45 -6.69
C ARG A 324 -6.81 -5.28 -5.44
N VAL A 325 -6.17 -4.94 -4.31
CA VAL A 325 -6.85 -4.69 -3.04
C VAL A 325 -6.52 -3.29 -2.53
N SER A 326 -7.53 -2.43 -2.53
CA SER A 326 -7.55 -1.05 -2.03
C SER A 326 -8.60 -0.92 -0.92
N ALA A 327 -8.71 -1.93 -0.06
CA ALA A 327 -9.74 -2.06 0.97
C ALA A 327 -9.12 -2.40 2.32
N ASP A 328 -9.61 -1.77 3.38
CA ASP A 328 -9.18 -2.06 4.75
C ASP A 328 -9.86 -3.32 5.29
N LEU A 329 -9.11 -4.07 6.10
CA LEU A 329 -9.54 -5.31 6.74
C LEU A 329 -9.97 -6.39 5.72
N ALA A 330 -9.29 -6.46 4.58
CA ALA A 330 -9.55 -7.47 3.57
C ALA A 330 -8.76 -8.76 3.87
N ALA A 331 -9.40 -9.92 3.74
CA ALA A 331 -8.72 -11.21 3.95
C ALA A 331 -9.04 -12.27 2.89
N PHE A 332 -8.06 -13.11 2.60
CA PHE A 332 -8.12 -14.16 1.59
C PHE A 332 -7.65 -15.49 2.21
N TYR A 333 -8.43 -16.56 2.04
CA TYR A 333 -8.13 -17.88 2.60
C TYR A 333 -8.26 -18.99 1.55
N ARG A 334 -7.19 -19.75 1.31
CA ARG A 334 -7.17 -20.81 0.27
C ARG A 334 -7.56 -20.30 -1.12
N CYS A 335 -7.09 -19.10 -1.46
CA CYS A 335 -7.23 -18.54 -2.79
C CYS A 335 -5.98 -18.82 -3.62
N THR A 336 -6.16 -18.93 -4.93
CA THR A 336 -5.04 -18.97 -5.88
C THR A 336 -5.05 -17.67 -6.69
N ILE A 337 -3.92 -16.99 -6.78
CA ILE A 337 -3.78 -15.71 -7.46
C ILE A 337 -2.65 -15.84 -8.49
N ASN A 338 -3.02 -15.90 -9.77
CA ASN A 338 -2.10 -16.30 -10.84
C ASN A 338 -1.95 -15.23 -11.93
N GLY A 339 -0.71 -14.84 -12.19
CA GLY A 339 -0.38 -13.96 -13.31
C GLY A 339 1.09 -14.11 -13.70
N TYR A 340 1.63 -13.03 -14.29
CA TYR A 340 3.05 -12.90 -14.60
C TYR A 340 3.59 -11.65 -13.90
N GLN A 341 3.78 -10.55 -14.64
CA GLN A 341 4.22 -9.29 -14.08
C GLN A 341 3.05 -8.58 -13.37
N ASP A 342 3.31 -8.05 -12.17
CA ASP A 342 2.35 -7.29 -11.36
C ASP A 342 1.09 -8.10 -10.96
N THR A 343 1.24 -9.37 -10.56
CA THR A 343 0.11 -10.28 -10.30
C THR A 343 -0.83 -9.81 -9.19
N LEU A 344 -0.30 -9.53 -7.99
CA LEU A 344 -1.05 -9.14 -6.80
C LEU A 344 -0.67 -7.72 -6.39
N TYR A 345 -1.61 -6.80 -6.59
CA TYR A 345 -1.48 -5.41 -6.19
C TYR A 345 -2.07 -5.20 -4.79
N VAL A 346 -1.25 -5.36 -3.75
CA VAL A 346 -1.56 -4.98 -2.37
C VAL A 346 -1.50 -3.45 -2.21
N HIS A 347 -2.45 -2.77 -2.86
CA HIS A 347 -2.40 -1.32 -3.09
C HIS A 347 -2.33 -0.53 -1.78
N SER A 348 -3.31 -0.65 -0.89
CA SER A 348 -3.38 0.15 0.35
C SER A 348 -4.15 -0.54 1.49
N PHE A 349 -4.07 0.04 2.69
CA PHE A 349 -4.73 -0.43 3.94
C PHE A 349 -4.22 -1.77 4.50
N ARG A 350 -4.91 -2.33 5.49
CA ARG A 350 -4.54 -3.61 6.14
C ARG A 350 -5.14 -4.80 5.39
N GLN A 351 -4.31 -5.80 5.13
CA GLN A 351 -4.68 -6.97 4.34
C GLN A 351 -4.07 -8.26 4.92
N PHE A 352 -4.78 -9.38 4.79
CA PHE A 352 -4.32 -10.69 5.27
C PHE A 352 -4.53 -11.79 4.23
N TYR A 353 -3.53 -12.63 4.01
CA TYR A 353 -3.57 -13.75 3.07
C TYR A 353 -3.11 -15.02 3.79
N ARG A 354 -3.94 -16.06 3.83
CA ARG A 354 -3.64 -17.33 4.51
C ARG A 354 -3.80 -18.50 3.56
N GLU A 355 -2.82 -19.40 3.55
CA GLU A 355 -2.87 -20.65 2.76
C GLU A 355 -3.18 -20.39 1.26
N CYS A 356 -2.71 -19.26 0.74
CA CYS A 356 -2.91 -18.88 -0.65
C CYS A 356 -1.74 -19.36 -1.53
N ASN A 357 -2.03 -19.65 -2.80
CA ASN A 357 -1.01 -19.87 -3.82
C ASN A 357 -0.90 -18.59 -4.67
N ILE A 358 0.27 -17.95 -4.70
CA ILE A 358 0.48 -16.71 -5.45
C ILE A 358 1.61 -16.92 -6.44
N SER A 359 1.33 -16.79 -7.74
CA SER A 359 2.34 -17.05 -8.78
C SER A 359 2.53 -15.90 -9.75
N GLY A 360 3.80 -15.62 -10.11
CA GLY A 360 4.14 -14.56 -11.05
C GLY A 360 5.63 -14.51 -11.41
N THR A 361 6.05 -13.44 -12.07
CA THR A 361 7.43 -13.25 -12.55
C THR A 361 8.09 -12.01 -11.96
N ILE A 362 7.72 -10.82 -12.41
CA ILE A 362 8.30 -9.53 -12.00
C ILE A 362 7.31 -8.81 -11.10
N ASP A 363 7.78 -8.34 -9.95
CA ASP A 363 7.04 -7.50 -8.99
C ASP A 363 5.67 -8.08 -8.63
N TYR A 364 5.58 -9.40 -8.52
CA TYR A 364 4.29 -10.06 -8.56
C TYR A 364 3.49 -9.96 -7.24
N ILE A 365 4.10 -9.43 -6.17
CA ILE A 365 3.43 -8.91 -4.98
C ILE A 365 3.93 -7.47 -4.74
N PHE A 366 3.11 -6.48 -5.01
CA PHE A 366 3.56 -5.08 -5.02
C PHE A 366 2.52 -4.11 -4.47
N GLY A 367 2.98 -2.92 -4.06
CA GLY A 367 2.13 -1.84 -3.55
C GLY A 367 2.54 -1.36 -2.16
N ASN A 368 1.59 -0.70 -1.47
CA ASN A 368 1.84 0.01 -0.22
C ASN A 368 0.79 -0.26 0.85
N ALA A 369 0.20 -1.46 0.87
CA ALA A 369 -0.59 -1.94 1.99
C ALA A 369 0.29 -2.24 3.21
N ALA A 370 -0.35 -2.44 4.37
CA ALA A 370 0.17 -3.29 5.44
C ALA A 370 -0.38 -4.70 5.20
N ALA A 371 0.39 -5.53 4.49
CA ALA A 371 -0.04 -6.85 4.05
C ALA A 371 0.73 -7.96 4.75
N VAL A 372 0.01 -8.92 5.35
CA VAL A 372 0.61 -10.12 5.95
C VAL A 372 0.19 -11.35 5.17
N PHE A 373 1.17 -12.16 4.78
CA PHE A 373 1.00 -13.46 4.14
C PHE A 373 1.43 -14.54 5.12
N GLN A 374 0.56 -15.51 5.41
CA GLN A 374 0.83 -16.61 6.31
C GLN A 374 0.58 -17.96 5.65
N ALA A 375 1.51 -18.91 5.81
CA ALA A 375 1.36 -20.28 5.29
C ALA A 375 1.04 -20.33 3.78
N CYS A 376 1.48 -19.33 3.02
CA CYS A 376 1.23 -19.23 1.58
C CYS A 376 2.35 -19.92 0.79
N ASN A 377 2.02 -20.39 -0.42
CA ASN A 377 3.02 -20.75 -1.41
C ASN A 377 3.23 -19.56 -2.35
N ILE A 378 4.45 -19.06 -2.40
CA ILE A 378 4.86 -17.92 -3.20
C ILE A 378 5.73 -18.45 -4.34
N ILE A 379 5.17 -18.50 -5.55
CA ILE A 379 5.66 -19.35 -6.65
C ILE A 379 6.18 -18.49 -7.80
N SER A 380 7.50 -18.46 -7.98
CA SER A 380 8.12 -17.79 -9.12
C SER A 380 8.01 -18.63 -10.40
N ARG A 381 7.57 -18.01 -11.49
CA ARG A 381 7.38 -18.62 -12.82
C ARG A 381 8.53 -18.26 -13.75
N MET A 382 8.69 -19.02 -14.84
CA MET A 382 9.64 -18.69 -15.89
C MET A 382 9.27 -17.33 -16.53
N PRO A 383 10.16 -16.31 -16.53
CA PRO A 383 9.92 -15.04 -17.20
C PRO A 383 10.31 -15.10 -18.68
N MET A 384 10.18 -13.99 -19.41
CA MET A 384 10.66 -13.93 -20.80
C MET A 384 12.20 -14.04 -20.86
N PRO A 385 12.78 -14.47 -21.99
CA PRO A 385 14.22 -14.50 -22.17
C PRO A 385 14.89 -13.16 -21.84
N GLY A 386 15.96 -13.21 -21.05
CA GLY A 386 16.71 -12.02 -20.61
C GLY A 386 16.10 -11.26 -19.42
N GLN A 387 14.94 -11.68 -18.91
CA GLN A 387 14.37 -11.14 -17.68
C GLN A 387 14.84 -11.91 -16.43
N PHE A 388 14.34 -11.47 -15.29
CA PHE A 388 14.55 -12.04 -13.96
C PHE A 388 13.17 -12.20 -13.28
N THR A 389 13.14 -12.88 -12.14
CA THR A 389 11.96 -12.85 -11.26
C THR A 389 12.24 -12.04 -10.01
N VAL A 390 11.21 -11.38 -9.48
CA VAL A 390 11.28 -10.68 -8.20
C VAL A 390 9.92 -10.74 -7.52
N ILE A 391 9.93 -11.18 -6.26
CA ILE A 391 8.70 -11.44 -5.52
C ILE A 391 8.03 -10.14 -5.12
N THR A 392 8.76 -9.27 -4.42
CA THR A 392 8.18 -8.07 -3.82
C THR A 392 8.67 -6.76 -4.45
N ALA A 393 7.75 -5.82 -4.66
CA ALA A 393 8.07 -4.44 -5.01
C ALA A 393 7.26 -3.49 -4.13
N GLN A 394 7.74 -3.26 -2.91
CA GLN A 394 7.01 -2.48 -1.91
C GLN A 394 7.28 -0.98 -2.11
N SER A 395 6.24 -0.15 -2.01
CA SER A 395 6.27 1.27 -2.40
C SER A 395 5.94 2.25 -1.27
N ARG A 396 6.44 1.99 -0.06
CA ARG A 396 6.40 2.97 1.02
C ARG A 396 7.28 4.16 0.66
N ASP A 397 6.68 5.34 0.71
CA ASP A 397 7.22 6.59 0.17
C ASP A 397 7.75 7.49 1.30
N THR A 398 7.23 7.35 2.52
CA THR A 398 7.67 8.12 3.69
C THR A 398 7.74 7.27 4.96
N LEU A 399 8.59 7.69 5.91
CA LEU A 399 8.77 7.04 7.20
C LEU A 399 7.49 7.03 8.05
N ASP A 400 6.60 8.01 7.91
CA ASP A 400 5.41 8.12 8.76
C ASP A 400 4.27 7.17 8.35
N GLN A 401 4.32 6.63 7.12
CA GLN A 401 3.38 5.61 6.67
C GLN A 401 3.58 4.31 7.45
N TYR A 402 2.50 3.64 7.86
CA TYR A 402 2.57 2.36 8.55
C TYR A 402 2.18 1.23 7.60
N THR A 403 3.09 0.93 6.68
CA THR A 403 2.88 0.04 5.52
C THR A 403 4.11 -0.83 5.28
N GLY A 404 3.94 -1.93 4.55
CA GLY A 404 4.97 -2.93 4.31
C GLY A 404 4.38 -4.30 3.94
N ILE A 405 5.23 -5.19 3.43
CA ILE A 405 4.87 -6.56 3.09
C ILE A 405 5.57 -7.52 4.07
N SER A 406 4.80 -8.36 4.75
CA SER A 406 5.29 -9.33 5.72
C SER A 406 4.96 -10.76 5.27
N ILE A 407 5.99 -11.54 4.94
CA ILE A 407 5.89 -12.93 4.46
C ILE A 407 6.26 -13.86 5.62
N GLN A 408 5.28 -14.53 6.22
CA GLN A 408 5.43 -15.32 7.45
C GLN A 408 5.13 -16.79 7.21
N ASN A 409 6.03 -17.68 7.63
CA ASN A 409 5.81 -19.12 7.54
C ASN A 409 5.34 -19.57 6.14
N CYS A 410 5.87 -18.93 5.10
CA CYS A 410 5.50 -19.22 3.71
C CYS A 410 6.55 -20.13 3.05
N SER A 411 6.19 -20.72 1.92
CA SER A 411 7.12 -21.45 1.06
C SER A 411 7.43 -20.63 -0.18
N ILE A 412 8.70 -20.24 -0.34
CA ILE A 412 9.20 -19.53 -1.53
C ILE A 412 9.72 -20.58 -2.52
N LEU A 413 8.97 -20.75 -3.61
CA LEU A 413 9.13 -21.87 -4.53
C LEU A 413 9.29 -21.36 -5.97
N ALA A 414 9.83 -22.21 -6.84
CA ALA A 414 9.86 -22.01 -8.28
C ALA A 414 9.01 -23.06 -8.99
N THR A 415 8.41 -22.68 -10.11
CA THR A 415 7.91 -23.67 -11.08
C THR A 415 9.05 -24.57 -11.56
N ASN A 416 8.74 -25.81 -11.93
CA ASN A 416 9.74 -26.77 -12.44
C ASN A 416 10.57 -26.22 -13.60
N GLU A 417 9.95 -25.42 -14.48
CA GLU A 417 10.62 -24.79 -15.62
C GLU A 417 11.65 -23.75 -15.16
N LEU A 418 11.28 -22.85 -14.24
CA LEU A 418 12.21 -21.87 -13.67
C LEU A 418 13.33 -22.57 -12.90
N TYR A 419 13.00 -23.56 -12.07
CA TYR A 419 13.98 -24.28 -11.25
C TYR A 419 15.08 -24.93 -12.10
N ARG A 420 14.71 -25.59 -13.21
CA ARG A 420 15.67 -26.18 -14.16
C ARG A 420 16.55 -25.14 -14.87
N ASN A 421 16.13 -23.87 -14.89
CA ASN A 421 16.81 -22.77 -15.55
C ASN A 421 17.36 -21.72 -14.57
N SER A 422 17.41 -22.01 -13.26
CA SER A 422 17.82 -21.06 -12.21
C SER A 422 19.25 -20.56 -12.36
N ASN A 423 20.12 -21.34 -13.01
CA ASN A 423 21.48 -20.92 -13.37
C ASN A 423 21.51 -19.75 -14.37
N ASN A 424 20.47 -19.61 -15.20
CA ASN A 424 20.38 -18.59 -16.25
C ASN A 424 19.41 -17.45 -15.91
N VAL A 425 18.44 -17.71 -15.02
CA VAL A 425 17.43 -16.74 -14.61
C VAL A 425 17.61 -16.39 -13.14
N LYS A 426 18.00 -15.14 -12.87
CA LYS A 426 18.13 -14.65 -11.50
C LYS A 426 16.76 -14.40 -10.89
N SER A 427 16.61 -14.74 -9.62
CA SER A 427 15.38 -14.59 -8.84
C SER A 427 15.67 -13.91 -7.51
N TYR A 428 14.83 -12.95 -7.11
CA TYR A 428 15.07 -12.10 -5.93
C TYR A 428 13.84 -12.00 -5.03
N LEU A 429 14.06 -11.86 -3.72
CA LEU A 429 13.02 -11.64 -2.70
C LEU A 429 12.31 -10.30 -2.90
N GLY A 430 13.01 -9.26 -3.35
CA GLY A 430 12.41 -7.96 -3.59
C GLY A 430 13.31 -6.90 -4.20
N ARG A 431 12.69 -5.78 -4.56
CA ARG A 431 13.36 -4.54 -4.99
C ARG A 431 12.58 -3.29 -4.60
N PRO A 432 13.27 -2.16 -4.29
CA PRO A 432 12.61 -1.00 -3.67
C PRO A 432 11.93 -0.13 -4.71
N TRP A 433 10.60 -0.26 -4.85
CA TRP A 433 9.84 0.60 -5.76
C TRP A 433 9.86 2.06 -5.31
N ARG A 434 9.94 2.33 -3.99
CA ARG A 434 10.08 3.67 -3.42
C ARG A 434 11.07 3.71 -2.25
N LEU A 435 11.44 4.91 -1.82
CA LEU A 435 12.58 5.19 -0.94
C LEU A 435 12.57 4.42 0.38
N TYR A 436 11.40 4.30 1.02
CA TYR A 436 11.25 3.64 2.32
C TYR A 436 10.71 2.20 2.19
N SER A 437 10.96 1.56 1.04
CA SER A 437 10.46 0.21 0.73
C SER A 437 10.65 -0.74 1.92
N THR A 438 9.57 -1.35 2.39
CA THR A 438 9.58 -2.20 3.60
C THR A 438 9.05 -3.59 3.28
N ALA A 439 9.90 -4.61 3.33
CA ALA A 439 9.51 -6.00 3.09
C ALA A 439 10.28 -6.95 4.01
N VAL A 440 9.61 -7.94 4.60
CA VAL A 440 10.24 -8.90 5.51
C VAL A 440 9.84 -10.33 5.21
N PHE A 441 10.78 -11.26 5.36
CA PHE A 441 10.59 -12.71 5.24
C PHE A 441 10.93 -13.37 6.58
N LEU A 442 9.93 -13.96 7.23
CA LEU A 442 9.98 -14.44 8.60
C LEU A 442 9.61 -15.92 8.64
N LYS A 443 10.49 -16.76 9.22
CA LYS A 443 10.30 -18.20 9.39
C LYS A 443 9.80 -18.94 8.13
N SER A 444 10.23 -18.48 6.97
CA SER A 444 9.76 -19.01 5.68
C SER A 444 10.79 -19.99 5.11
N TYR A 445 10.30 -21.00 4.37
CA TYR A 445 11.16 -21.86 3.55
C TYR A 445 11.57 -21.07 2.30
N ILE A 446 12.88 -21.00 2.02
CA ILE A 446 13.44 -20.37 0.83
C ILE A 446 14.24 -21.41 0.06
N ASP A 447 13.79 -21.71 -1.15
CA ASP A 447 14.45 -22.66 -2.04
C ASP A 447 15.66 -22.04 -2.77
N ASP A 448 16.56 -22.87 -3.32
CA ASP A 448 17.89 -22.44 -3.79
C ASP A 448 17.93 -21.71 -5.14
N PHE A 449 16.78 -21.49 -5.77
CA PHE A 449 16.69 -20.69 -6.99
C PHE A 449 16.82 -19.17 -6.75
N ILE A 450 16.70 -18.72 -5.48
CA ILE A 450 16.90 -17.33 -5.09
C ILE A 450 18.40 -17.01 -5.15
N ASP A 451 18.74 -15.92 -5.84
CA ASP A 451 20.12 -15.46 -5.98
C ASP A 451 20.72 -15.15 -4.59
N PRO A 452 21.99 -15.48 -4.31
CA PRO A 452 22.61 -15.26 -3.00
C PRO A 452 22.55 -13.82 -2.49
N ASN A 453 22.53 -12.82 -3.40
CA ASN A 453 22.31 -11.42 -3.03
C ASN A 453 20.97 -11.20 -2.32
N GLY A 454 19.98 -12.06 -2.58
CA GLY A 454 18.61 -12.05 -2.03
C GLY A 454 17.76 -10.93 -2.63
N TRP A 455 18.29 -9.72 -2.70
CA TRP A 455 17.59 -8.49 -3.05
C TRP A 455 18.26 -7.82 -4.24
N ARG A 456 17.49 -7.04 -5.01
CA ARG A 456 17.99 -6.30 -6.19
C ARG A 456 17.61 -4.83 -6.13
N LYS A 457 18.52 -3.95 -6.55
CA LYS A 457 18.23 -2.51 -6.67
C LYS A 457 17.15 -2.23 -7.72
N TRP A 458 16.46 -1.11 -7.59
CA TRP A 458 15.47 -0.69 -8.59
C TRP A 458 16.14 -0.25 -9.90
N SER A 459 16.78 0.91 -9.89
CA SER A 459 17.56 1.47 -11.01
C SER A 459 18.81 2.21 -10.55
N SER A 460 18.72 2.91 -9.42
CA SER A 460 19.78 3.66 -8.75
C SER A 460 20.04 3.10 -7.34
N ASP A 461 20.98 3.72 -6.63
CA ASP A 461 21.26 3.41 -5.22
C ASP A 461 20.34 4.23 -4.26
N GLU A 462 19.37 4.97 -4.81
CA GLU A 462 18.39 5.71 -4.02
C GLU A 462 17.50 4.75 -3.22
N GLY A 463 17.28 5.08 -1.95
CA GLY A 463 16.45 4.27 -1.05
C GLY A 463 17.20 3.10 -0.39
N LEU A 464 18.42 2.74 -0.83
CA LEU A 464 19.16 1.59 -0.25
C LEU A 464 19.56 1.80 1.21
N ASP A 465 19.65 3.06 1.64
CA ASP A 465 19.97 3.48 3.01
C ASP A 465 18.72 3.68 3.90
N THR A 466 17.54 3.79 3.30
CA THR A 466 16.29 4.17 3.95
C THR A 466 15.19 3.10 3.88
N LEU A 467 15.33 2.12 2.97
CA LEU A 467 14.50 0.92 2.93
C LEU A 467 14.68 0.07 4.20
N TYR A 468 13.75 -0.86 4.42
CA TYR A 468 13.83 -1.84 5.49
C TYR A 468 13.52 -3.24 4.93
N TYR A 469 14.58 -3.97 4.58
CA TYR A 469 14.50 -5.35 4.10
C TYR A 469 15.01 -6.32 5.14
N GLY A 470 14.13 -7.18 5.62
CA GLY A 470 14.36 -8.00 6.80
C GLY A 470 14.25 -9.50 6.54
N GLU A 471 15.19 -10.27 7.07
CA GLU A 471 15.10 -11.73 7.11
C GLU A 471 15.21 -12.22 8.57
N TYR A 472 14.28 -13.09 9.01
CA TYR A 472 14.27 -13.66 10.36
C TYR A 472 14.03 -15.16 10.33
N ASN A 473 15.02 -15.94 10.78
CA ASN A 473 14.90 -17.38 11.02
C ASN A 473 14.26 -18.16 9.85
N ASN A 474 14.55 -17.73 8.61
CA ASN A 474 14.20 -18.47 7.40
C ASN A 474 15.04 -19.75 7.32
N TYR A 475 14.52 -20.74 6.62
CA TYR A 475 15.17 -22.04 6.46
C TYR A 475 15.07 -22.52 5.01
N GLY A 476 15.77 -23.60 4.67
CA GLY A 476 15.88 -24.08 3.29
C GLY A 476 17.19 -23.64 2.63
N PRO A 477 17.51 -24.18 1.45
CA PRO A 477 18.83 -24.01 0.85
C PRO A 477 19.09 -22.59 0.31
N GLY A 478 18.05 -21.80 0.00
CA GLY A 478 18.17 -20.40 -0.40
C GLY A 478 18.18 -19.38 0.76
N SER A 479 18.07 -19.84 2.02
CA SER A 479 17.97 -18.95 3.19
C SER A 479 19.30 -18.49 3.77
N VAL A 480 20.44 -18.90 3.19
CA VAL A 480 21.78 -18.49 3.64
C VAL A 480 21.97 -17.00 3.38
N THR A 481 22.47 -16.27 4.39
CA THR A 481 22.57 -14.80 4.34
C THR A 481 23.98 -14.24 4.13
N ASP A 482 25.00 -15.09 4.05
CA ASP A 482 26.42 -14.68 4.04
C ASP A 482 26.79 -13.78 2.84
N ASP A 483 26.15 -14.00 1.69
CA ASP A 483 26.37 -13.26 0.44
C ASP A 483 25.25 -12.26 0.11
N ARG A 484 24.40 -11.93 1.09
CA ARG A 484 23.34 -10.94 0.90
C ARG A 484 23.93 -9.56 0.61
N VAL A 485 23.13 -8.72 -0.03
CA VAL A 485 23.50 -7.31 -0.29
C VAL A 485 23.95 -6.58 0.98
N ALA A 486 25.00 -5.75 0.85
CA ALA A 486 25.55 -4.98 1.96
C ALA A 486 24.88 -3.59 2.13
N TRP A 487 23.59 -3.48 1.85
CA TRP A 487 22.87 -2.20 1.94
C TRP A 487 22.58 -1.82 3.39
N PRO A 488 22.66 -0.53 3.77
CA PRO A 488 22.36 -0.12 5.15
C PRO A 488 20.92 -0.44 5.59
N GLY A 489 19.96 -0.45 4.66
CA GLY A 489 18.56 -0.83 4.92
C GLY A 489 18.28 -2.34 4.92
N TYR A 490 19.27 -3.19 4.66
CA TYR A 490 19.13 -4.64 4.79
C TYR A 490 19.46 -5.09 6.22
N HIS A 491 18.64 -5.98 6.77
CA HIS A 491 18.69 -6.39 8.17
C HIS A 491 18.49 -7.90 8.33
N ILE A 492 19.45 -8.56 8.99
CA ILE A 492 19.20 -9.82 9.68
C ILE A 492 18.54 -9.47 11.01
N MET A 493 17.28 -9.84 11.17
CA MET A 493 16.45 -9.33 12.25
C MET A 493 16.62 -10.12 13.55
N ASP A 494 16.37 -9.48 14.68
CA ASP A 494 16.12 -10.16 15.95
C ASP A 494 14.63 -10.47 16.13
N TYR A 495 14.28 -11.23 17.18
CA TYR A 495 12.89 -11.59 17.46
C TYR A 495 12.00 -10.37 17.67
N GLU A 496 12.50 -9.34 18.36
CA GLU A 496 11.73 -8.15 18.71
C GLU A 496 11.35 -7.35 17.47
N SER A 497 12.32 -7.09 16.59
CA SER A 497 12.10 -6.40 15.32
C SER A 497 11.22 -7.22 14.39
N ALA A 498 11.38 -8.55 14.37
CA ALA A 498 10.55 -9.43 13.57
C ALA A 498 9.09 -9.46 14.06
N TYR A 499 8.87 -9.40 15.38
CA TYR A 499 7.54 -9.43 15.98
C TYR A 499 6.72 -8.17 15.66
N ASP A 500 7.36 -7.02 15.41
CA ASP A 500 6.67 -5.80 14.96
C ASP A 500 5.95 -5.99 13.61
N PHE A 501 6.34 -7.00 12.83
CA PHE A 501 5.72 -7.38 11.56
C PHE A 501 4.73 -8.53 11.68
N ALA A 502 4.48 -9.07 12.89
CA ALA A 502 3.52 -10.13 13.16
C ALA A 502 2.06 -9.64 12.99
N VAL A 503 1.12 -10.58 12.84
CA VAL A 503 -0.31 -10.25 12.67
C VAL A 503 -0.85 -9.38 13.81
N SER A 504 -0.47 -9.64 15.06
CA SER A 504 -0.97 -8.90 16.23
C SER A 504 -0.54 -7.43 16.27
N GLU A 505 0.69 -7.13 15.84
CA GLU A 505 1.24 -5.77 15.87
C GLU A 505 0.98 -5.03 14.55
N PHE A 506 1.35 -5.65 13.42
CA PHE A 506 1.43 -4.98 12.13
C PHE A 506 0.06 -4.65 11.52
N ILE A 507 -0.91 -5.54 11.69
CA ILE A 507 -2.27 -5.37 11.14
C ILE A 507 -3.36 -5.46 12.22
N THR A 508 -2.94 -5.48 13.49
CA THR A 508 -3.85 -5.52 14.65
C THR A 508 -4.86 -6.67 14.56
N GLY A 509 -4.43 -7.84 14.08
CA GLY A 509 -5.30 -8.92 13.60
C GLY A 509 -6.42 -9.34 14.55
N GLU A 510 -6.14 -9.39 15.86
CA GLU A 510 -7.14 -9.68 16.92
C GLU A 510 -8.39 -8.81 16.86
N ALA A 511 -8.26 -7.56 16.39
CA ALA A 511 -9.37 -6.63 16.33
C ALA A 511 -10.40 -6.97 15.24
N TRP A 512 -10.06 -7.83 14.26
CA TRP A 512 -10.90 -8.04 13.09
C TRP A 512 -10.85 -9.46 12.50
N LEU A 513 -9.70 -10.15 12.50
CA LEU A 513 -9.54 -11.49 11.92
C LEU A 513 -10.34 -12.55 12.67
N ASP A 514 -10.49 -12.44 14.00
CA ASP A 514 -11.32 -13.34 14.80
C ASP A 514 -12.77 -13.42 14.28
N SER A 515 -13.27 -12.30 13.74
CA SER A 515 -14.63 -12.29 13.17
C SER A 515 -14.71 -13.05 11.85
N THR A 516 -13.63 -13.14 11.08
CA THR A 516 -13.61 -13.69 9.70
C THR A 516 -13.76 -15.20 9.66
N TRP A 517 -13.48 -15.88 10.77
CA TRP A 517 -13.37 -17.34 10.87
C TRP A 517 -12.23 -17.95 10.06
N PHE A 518 -11.35 -17.14 9.46
CA PHE A 518 -10.12 -17.62 8.84
C PHE A 518 -9.07 -17.92 9.90
N PRO A 519 -8.32 -19.03 9.78
CA PRO A 519 -7.24 -19.32 10.71
C PRO A 519 -6.10 -18.31 10.53
N TYR A 520 -5.47 -17.94 11.63
CA TYR A 520 -4.26 -17.10 11.61
C TYR A 520 -3.42 -17.34 12.85
N ASP A 521 -2.12 -17.12 12.71
CA ASP A 521 -1.19 -17.12 13.83
C ASP A 521 -0.96 -15.67 14.27
N TYR A 522 -1.20 -15.37 15.54
CA TYR A 522 -1.11 -14.00 16.07
C TYR A 522 0.32 -13.44 16.01
N GLY A 523 1.31 -14.31 16.25
CA GLY A 523 2.74 -13.98 16.31
C GLY A 523 3.53 -14.60 15.16
N ILE A 524 4.85 -14.51 15.26
CA ILE A 524 5.81 -15.17 14.35
C ILE A 524 6.29 -16.49 14.88
#